data_AF-A0A1J7J3B1-F1
#
_entry.id   AF-A0A1J7J3B1-F1
#
_cell.length_a   1.000
_cell.length_b   1.000
_cell.length_c   1.000
_cell.angle_alpha   90.00
_cell.angle_beta   90.00
_cell.angle_gamma   90.00
#
_symmetry.space_group_name_H-M   'P 1'
#
loop_
_entity.id
_entity.type
_entity.pdbx_description
1 polymer ?
#
loop_
_entity_poly.entity_id
_entity_poly.type
_entity_poly.pdbx_seq_one_letter_code
_entity_poly.pdbx_strand_id
1 'polypeptide(L)'
;MRDVLAMGKQHFKKDTRKDPFPEFSQVGTLVEGPTEFYSARLTKKERKRTLVEEVLSSGQALSKFKSKYSEIQERKSSGKKSHYKKVVARRRWQQG
;
A
#
# COMPACT_ATOMS: atom_id res chain seq x y z
N MET A 1 4.95 -1.32 8.17
CA MET A 1 4.24 -1.24 6.86
C MET A 1 4.73 -2.25 5.80
N ARG A 2 5.92 -2.87 5.97
CA ARG A 2 6.47 -3.85 5.02
C ARG A 2 5.54 -5.05 4.79
N ASP A 3 4.91 -5.56 5.85
CA ASP A 3 3.94 -6.65 5.78
C ASP A 3 2.74 -6.33 4.88
N VAL A 4 2.22 -5.10 4.98
CA VAL A 4 1.07 -4.67 4.19
C VAL A 4 1.46 -4.61 2.72
N LEU A 5 2.67 -4.14 2.42
CA LEU A 5 3.17 -4.07 1.04
C LEU A 5 3.25 -5.45 0.38
N ALA A 6 3.67 -6.47 1.13
CA ALA A 6 3.75 -7.84 0.63
C ALA A 6 2.39 -8.51 0.42
N MET A 7 1.27 -7.90 0.88
CA MET A 7 -0.10 -8.37 0.67
C MET A 7 -0.29 -9.86 1.03
N GLY A 8 0.30 -10.29 2.15
CA GLY A 8 0.19 -11.67 2.66
C GLY A 8 1.06 -12.71 1.93
N LYS A 9 1.86 -12.30 0.94
CA LYS A 9 2.83 -13.21 0.27
C LYS A 9 4.10 -13.42 1.09
N GLN A 10 4.45 -12.44 1.92
CA GLN A 10 5.62 -12.49 2.79
C GLN A 10 5.25 -11.85 4.12
N HIS A 11 5.66 -12.48 5.20
CA HIS A 11 5.45 -12.01 6.57
C HIS A 11 6.81 -11.69 7.20
N PHE A 12 6.92 -10.51 7.79
CA PHE A 12 8.10 -10.03 8.48
C PHE A 12 7.91 -10.14 9.99
N LYS A 13 9.02 -10.11 10.73
CA LYS A 13 8.96 -10.00 12.19
C LYS A 13 8.31 -8.66 12.56
N LYS A 14 7.36 -8.72 13.51
CA LYS A 14 6.64 -7.54 13.97
C LYS A 14 7.58 -6.60 14.71
N ASP A 15 7.77 -5.40 14.18
CA ASP A 15 8.43 -4.32 14.89
C ASP A 15 7.47 -3.73 15.93
N THR A 16 7.88 -3.72 17.20
CA THR A 16 7.08 -3.25 18.35
C THR A 16 7.62 -1.96 18.95
N ARG A 17 8.66 -1.37 18.35
CA ARG A 17 9.24 -0.10 18.82
C ARG A 17 8.21 1.02 18.68
N LYS A 18 8.17 1.91 19.69
CA LYS A 18 7.31 3.10 19.68
C LYS A 18 7.78 4.12 18.64
N ASP A 19 9.08 4.33 18.55
CA ASP A 19 9.72 5.07 17.47
C ASP A 19 10.23 4.08 16.41
N PRO A 20 9.65 4.10 15.19
CA PRO A 20 10.09 3.22 14.11
C PRO A 20 11.40 3.69 13.46
N PHE A 21 11.87 4.91 13.73
CA PHE A 21 13.05 5.50 13.11
C PHE A 21 14.26 5.40 14.05
N PRO A 22 15.41 4.86 13.58
CA PRO A 22 16.62 4.87 14.38
C PRO A 22 17.27 6.27 14.34
N GLU A 23 17.98 6.62 15.41
CA GLU A 23 18.69 7.90 15.58
C GLU A 23 19.67 8.18 14.42
N PHE A 24 20.34 7.13 13.95
CA PHE A 24 21.25 7.20 12.81
C PHE A 24 20.75 6.30 11.69
N SER A 25 20.69 6.84 10.47
CA SER A 25 20.27 6.16 9.25
C SER A 25 21.15 6.58 8.08
N GLN A 26 21.46 5.65 7.18
CA GLN A 26 22.11 5.94 5.90
C GLN A 26 21.32 5.32 4.75
N VAL A 27 21.15 6.06 3.66
CA VAL A 27 20.55 5.55 2.43
C VAL A 27 21.66 5.18 1.47
N GLY A 28 21.64 3.94 0.99
CA GLY A 28 22.61 3.41 0.03
C GLY A 28 21.93 2.61 -1.07
N THR A 29 22.66 2.38 -2.14
CA THR A 29 22.21 1.60 -3.30
C THR A 29 23.06 0.32 -3.38
N LEU A 30 22.42 -0.81 -3.66
CA LEU A 30 23.14 -2.08 -3.83
C LEU A 30 23.98 -2.04 -5.12
N VAL A 31 25.27 -2.39 -5.00
CA VAL A 31 26.15 -2.61 -6.15
C VAL A 31 26.11 -4.10 -6.49
N GLU A 32 25.53 -4.44 -7.65
CA GLU A 32 25.34 -5.82 -8.08
C GLU A 32 26.68 -6.50 -8.39
N GLY A 33 26.84 -7.75 -7.96
CA GLY A 33 28.05 -8.53 -8.18
C GLY A 33 28.31 -8.87 -9.67
N PRO A 34 29.55 -9.25 -10.01
CA PRO A 34 29.94 -9.55 -11.39
C PRO A 34 29.45 -10.91 -11.90
N THR A 35 28.80 -11.73 -11.06
CA THR A 35 28.40 -13.12 -11.40
C THR A 35 26.93 -13.27 -11.77
N GLU A 36 26.08 -12.27 -11.49
CA GLU A 36 24.64 -12.32 -11.78
C GLU A 36 24.21 -11.16 -12.68
N PHE A 37 24.06 -11.44 -13.98
CA PHE A 37 23.75 -10.43 -15.00
C PHE A 37 22.27 -10.32 -15.35
N TYR A 38 21.51 -11.42 -15.26
CA TYR A 38 20.16 -11.50 -15.84
C TYR A 38 19.04 -11.67 -14.81
N SER A 39 19.32 -12.27 -13.64
CA SER A 39 18.32 -12.58 -12.60
C SER A 39 18.17 -11.46 -11.57
N ALA A 40 19.29 -11.05 -10.98
CA ALA A 40 19.31 -10.13 -9.83
C ALA A 40 19.50 -8.65 -10.23
N ARG A 41 19.89 -8.39 -11.49
CA ARG A 41 20.26 -7.06 -11.96
C ARG A 41 19.06 -6.28 -12.48
N LEU A 42 18.84 -5.10 -11.92
CA LEU A 42 17.81 -4.18 -12.42
C LEU A 42 18.31 -3.43 -13.66
N THR A 43 17.44 -3.31 -14.67
CA THR A 43 17.75 -2.49 -15.86
C THR A 43 17.79 -1.01 -15.50
N LYS A 44 18.42 -0.19 -16.36
CA LYS A 44 18.52 1.27 -16.15
C LYS A 44 17.15 1.95 -15.96
N LYS A 45 16.08 1.41 -16.58
CA LYS A 45 14.72 1.98 -16.49
C LYS A 45 14.02 1.63 -15.17
N GLU A 46 14.33 0.46 -14.62
CA GLU A 46 13.76 -0.05 -13.36
C GLU A 46 14.44 0.55 -12.14
N ARG A 47 15.71 0.96 -12.26
CA ARG A 47 16.41 1.70 -11.19
C ARG A 47 15.73 3.03 -10.92
N LYS A 48 15.16 3.16 -9.72
CA LYS A 48 14.50 4.38 -9.24
C LYS A 48 15.35 5.10 -8.19
N ARG A 49 15.00 6.35 -7.88
CA ARG A 49 15.73 7.16 -6.92
C ARG A 49 15.33 6.85 -5.47
N THR A 50 14.10 6.37 -5.29
CA THR A 50 13.55 6.07 -3.96
C THR A 50 12.87 4.70 -3.93
N LEU A 51 12.81 4.10 -2.74
CA LEU A 51 12.11 2.84 -2.50
C LEU A 51 10.62 2.93 -2.85
N VAL A 52 9.99 4.09 -2.65
CA VAL A 52 8.57 4.31 -2.95
C VAL A 52 8.33 4.29 -4.46
N GLU A 53 9.20 4.94 -5.24
CA GLU A 53 9.11 4.92 -6.70
C GLU A 53 9.27 3.51 -7.26
N GLU A 54 10.18 2.71 -6.71
CA GLU A 54 10.39 1.32 -7.11
C GLU A 54 9.10 0.51 -6.92
N VAL A 55 8.50 0.61 -5.73
CA VAL A 55 7.21 -0.04 -5.42
C VAL A 55 6.10 0.42 -6.37
N LEU A 56 5.99 1.73 -6.64
CA LEU A 56 4.97 2.26 -7.54
C LEU A 56 5.17 1.81 -8.99
N SER A 57 6.42 1.61 -9.42
CA SER A 57 6.72 1.10 -10.76
C SER A 57 6.31 -0.36 -10.94
N SER A 58 6.20 -1.13 -9.85
CA SER A 58 5.68 -2.49 -9.86
C SER A 58 4.14 -2.48 -10.01
N GLY A 59 3.64 -2.33 -11.24
CA GLY A 59 2.22 -2.12 -11.56
C GLY A 59 1.24 -3.16 -10.97
N GLN A 60 1.70 -4.37 -10.65
CA GLN A 60 0.89 -5.40 -9.99
C GLN A 60 0.47 -5.03 -8.55
N ALA A 61 1.29 -4.25 -7.84
CA ALA A 61 1.02 -3.87 -6.46
C ALA A 61 -0.09 -2.80 -6.38
N LEU A 62 -0.10 -1.87 -7.33
CA LEU A 62 -1.05 -0.75 -7.38
C LEU A 62 -2.51 -1.18 -7.49
N SER A 63 -2.81 -2.15 -8.37
CA SER A 63 -4.19 -2.66 -8.55
C SER A 63 -4.72 -3.26 -7.24
N LYS A 64 -3.91 -4.06 -6.56
CA LYS A 64 -4.28 -4.68 -5.27
C LYS A 64 -4.50 -3.63 -4.18
N PHE A 65 -3.62 -2.63 -4.10
CA PHE A 65 -3.78 -1.55 -3.13
C PHE A 65 -5.04 -0.74 -3.39
N LYS A 66 -5.36 -0.44 -4.66
CA LYS A 66 -6.58 0.27 -5.04
C LYS A 66 -7.83 -0.52 -4.63
N SER A 67 -7.89 -1.81 -4.98
CA SER A 67 -9.04 -2.66 -4.62
C SER A 67 -9.21 -2.77 -3.11
N LYS A 68 -8.13 -3.03 -2.36
CA LYS A 68 -8.21 -3.16 -0.90
C LYS A 68 -8.55 -1.84 -0.23
N TYR A 69 -8.04 -0.73 -0.74
CA TYR A 69 -8.40 0.60 -0.28
C TYR A 69 -9.91 0.87 -0.45
N SER A 70 -10.48 0.59 -1.64
CA SER A 70 -11.91 0.76 -1.90
C SER A 70 -12.77 -0.09 -0.97
N GLU A 71 -12.41 -1.37 -0.75
CA GLU A 71 -13.10 -2.26 0.19
C GLU A 71 -13.11 -1.69 1.61
N ILE A 72 -11.95 -1.19 2.08
CA ILE A 72 -11.83 -0.57 3.41
C ILE A 72 -12.69 0.70 3.48
N GLN A 73 -12.69 1.53 2.44
CA GLN A 73 -13.50 2.75 2.40
C GLN A 73 -14.98 2.43 2.43
N GLU A 74 -15.45 1.47 1.63
CA GLU A 74 -16.83 1.02 1.64
C GLU A 74 -17.25 0.56 3.03
N ARG A 75 -16.46 -0.34 3.64
CA ARG A 75 -16.70 -0.84 5.00
C ARG A 75 -16.72 0.27 6.04
N LYS A 76 -15.76 1.21 5.96
CA LYS A 76 -15.70 2.37 6.87
C LYS A 76 -16.79 3.39 6.60
N SER A 77 -17.36 3.44 5.40
CA SER A 77 -18.44 4.36 5.04
C SER A 77 -19.83 3.81 5.38
N SER A 78 -19.94 2.48 5.53
CA SER A 78 -21.18 1.80 5.93
C SER A 78 -21.74 2.39 7.22
N GLY A 79 -23.08 2.55 7.27
CA GLY A 79 -23.79 3.03 8.47
C GLY A 79 -23.59 4.51 8.83
N LYS A 80 -22.75 5.26 8.11
CA LYS A 80 -22.49 6.69 8.41
C LYS A 80 -23.58 7.61 7.89
N LYS A 81 -23.31 8.92 7.94
CA LYS A 81 -24.19 10.02 7.52
C LYS A 81 -24.82 9.82 6.13
N SER A 82 -24.10 9.25 5.16
CA SER A 82 -24.63 8.96 3.83
C SER A 82 -25.75 7.91 3.87
N HIS A 83 -25.60 6.86 4.68
CA HIS A 83 -26.62 5.85 4.91
C HIS A 83 -27.85 6.48 5.59
N TYR A 84 -27.65 7.24 6.67
CA TYR A 84 -28.74 7.93 7.37
C TYR A 84 -29.53 8.87 6.45
N LYS A 85 -28.84 9.69 5.65
CA LYS A 85 -29.49 10.58 4.67
C LYS A 85 -30.35 9.81 3.66
N LYS A 86 -29.88 8.66 3.17
CA LYS A 86 -30.63 7.80 2.25
C LYS A 86 -31.91 7.24 2.91
N VAL A 87 -31.83 6.82 4.17
CA VAL A 87 -32.98 6.32 4.94
C VAL A 87 -34.02 7.43 5.16
N VAL A 88 -33.57 8.63 5.59
CA VAL A 88 -34.46 9.78 5.81
C VAL A 88 -35.12 10.23 4.50
N ALA A 89 -34.36 10.29 3.41
CA ALA A 89 -34.91 10.60 2.09
C ALA A 89 -36.02 9.60 1.73
N ARG A 90 -35.74 8.29 1.81
CA ARG A 90 -36.73 7.25 1.53
C ARG A 90 -38.01 7.38 2.36
N ARG A 91 -37.90 7.71 3.65
CA ARG A 91 -39.06 7.93 4.52
C ARG A 91 -39.90 9.14 4.09
N ARG A 92 -39.26 10.24 3.67
CA ARG A 92 -39.96 11.43 3.16
C ARG A 92 -40.72 11.14 1.87
N TRP A 93 -40.13 10.35 0.98
CA TRP A 93 -40.75 9.93 -0.29
C TRP A 93 -41.98 9.01 -0.13
N GLN A 94 -42.15 8.37 1.03
CA GLN A 94 -43.28 7.46 1.29
C GLN A 94 -44.45 8.14 2.04
N GLN A 95 -44.22 9.34 2.57
CA GLN A 95 -45.15 10.07 3.43
C GLN A 95 -45.79 11.28 2.72
N GLY A 96 -45.44 11.49 1.45
CA GLY A 96 -46.10 12.44 0.54
C GLY A 96 -46.55 11.70 -0.70
#